data_AF-A0A7W8LH81-F1
#
_entry.id   AF-A0A7W8LH81-F1
#
_cell.length_a   1.000
_cell.length_b   1.000
_cell.length_c   1.000
_cell.angle_alpha   90.00
_cell.angle_beta   90.00
_cell.angle_gamma   90.00
#
_symmetry.space_group_name_H-M   'P 1'
#
loop_
_entity.id
_entity.type
_entity.pdbx_description
1 polymer ?
#
loop_
_entity_poly.entity_id
_entity_poly.type
_entity_poly.pdbx_seq_one_letter_code
_entity_poly.pdbx_strand_id
1 'polypeptide(L)'
;MLKFNLRSYFYILIFTQVAFLSLPALSAELIGQTMSGGNFTLELSSATKPSSPDGIWGLATVTYKAGKTTTPEVYTFPVQAPPVIKKIAFGLLAISEKNGGMNGSYNVTFLYPGDEGLTTIGGVESDLDNGKYIEINRFSPKWINKSSETEMADLIQSVSKNRSGFIGSDGNQALDNAMIFFAIPDLMNEIRKQDSLFSHSYTSQLSNEVNSSIANLIRRKFLGKSVSLCGDDQFDVFVCKLDKRVISVCSGNMNGAAVLEYRAGSNRKIELSLSKQIDSNYVANKEAESFENGGYKYTVKFGNGGDTSSTGVIVERKGTIVSSQKCQPEMIEPYLIPRK
;
A
#
# COMPACT_ATOMS: atom_id res chain seq x y z
N MET A 1 -6.59 6.08 -68.12
CA MET A 1 -6.93 4.86 -67.35
C MET A 1 -5.61 4.21 -66.94
N LEU A 2 -5.22 3.98 -65.70
CA LEU A 2 -5.70 4.23 -64.35
C LEU A 2 -4.43 4.69 -63.60
N LYS A 3 -4.39 5.89 -62.99
CA LYS A 3 -3.23 6.33 -62.20
C LYS A 3 -3.24 5.53 -60.89
N PHE A 4 -2.43 4.47 -60.82
CA PHE A 4 -2.24 3.69 -59.61
C PHE A 4 -1.54 4.54 -58.55
N ASN A 5 -2.26 4.80 -57.45
CA ASN A 5 -1.85 5.69 -56.39
C ASN A 5 -0.97 4.91 -55.40
N LEU A 6 0.35 5.16 -55.43
CA LEU A 6 1.36 4.49 -54.60
C LEU A 6 1.05 4.57 -53.09
N ARG A 7 0.22 5.54 -52.68
CA ARG A 7 -0.24 5.69 -51.29
C ARG A 7 -1.15 4.55 -50.82
N SER A 8 -1.93 3.92 -51.69
CA SER A 8 -2.86 2.85 -51.27
C SER A 8 -2.12 1.55 -50.90
N TYR A 9 -0.95 1.30 -51.49
CA TYR A 9 -0.11 0.15 -51.13
C TYR A 9 0.51 0.30 -49.73
N PHE A 10 0.90 1.52 -49.34
CA PHE A 10 1.44 1.78 -48.01
C PHE A 10 0.41 1.57 -46.89
N TYR A 11 -0.85 1.96 -47.11
CA TYR A 11 -1.90 1.73 -46.12
C TYR A 11 -2.29 0.24 -46.00
N ILE A 12 -2.27 -0.52 -47.10
CA ILE A 12 -2.57 -1.96 -47.07
C ILE A 12 -1.41 -2.76 -46.43
N LEU A 13 -0.15 -2.35 -46.63
CA LEU A 13 1.01 -2.97 -45.96
C LEU A 13 1.07 -2.68 -44.46
N ILE A 14 0.68 -1.47 -44.03
CA ILE A 14 0.59 -1.12 -42.61
C ILE A 14 -0.59 -1.85 -41.95
N PHE A 15 -1.74 -1.96 -42.60
CA PHE A 15 -2.88 -2.72 -42.05
C PHE A 15 -2.62 -4.23 -41.98
N THR A 16 -1.89 -4.81 -42.94
CA THR A 16 -1.53 -6.23 -42.88
C THR A 16 -0.43 -6.52 -41.85
N GLN A 17 0.49 -5.59 -41.56
CA GLN A 17 1.41 -5.74 -40.43
C GLN A 17 0.73 -5.54 -39.06
N VAL A 18 -0.29 -4.68 -38.95
CA VAL A 18 -1.05 -4.52 -37.70
C VAL A 18 -2.03 -5.68 -37.46
N ALA A 19 -2.53 -6.34 -38.52
CA ALA A 19 -3.43 -7.49 -38.39
C ALA A 19 -2.73 -8.84 -38.16
N PHE A 20 -1.43 -8.97 -38.50
CA PHE A 20 -0.66 -10.21 -38.32
C PHE A 20 0.40 -10.16 -37.21
N LEU A 21 0.60 -9.01 -36.57
CA LEU A 21 1.34 -8.92 -35.31
C LEU A 21 0.38 -8.86 -34.12
N SER A 22 -0.53 -9.85 -34.04
CA SER A 22 -0.91 -10.36 -32.72
C SER A 22 0.33 -11.05 -32.15
N LEU A 23 1.27 -10.25 -31.67
CA LEU A 23 2.45 -10.72 -30.96
C LEU A 23 1.96 -11.74 -29.92
N PRO A 24 2.47 -12.99 -29.92
CA PRO A 24 2.25 -13.86 -28.78
C PRO A 24 2.72 -13.06 -27.57
N ALA A 25 1.86 -13.02 -26.55
CA ALA A 25 2.08 -12.16 -25.41
C ALA A 25 3.51 -12.31 -24.89
N LEU A 26 4.15 -11.18 -24.60
CA LEU A 26 5.49 -11.14 -24.04
C LEU A 26 5.56 -12.12 -22.86
N SER A 27 6.31 -13.21 -23.02
CA SER A 27 6.73 -14.01 -21.90
C SER A 27 7.80 -13.22 -21.16
N ALA A 28 7.42 -12.62 -20.03
CA ALA A 28 8.40 -12.00 -19.15
C ALA A 28 9.13 -13.12 -18.41
N GLU A 29 10.45 -13.19 -18.59
CA GLU A 29 11.33 -14.06 -17.81
C GLU A 29 11.83 -13.29 -16.57
N LEU A 30 11.64 -13.88 -15.40
CA LEU A 30 12.09 -13.35 -14.12
C LEU A 30 13.09 -14.31 -13.49
N ILE A 31 14.31 -13.83 -13.26
CA ILE A 31 15.41 -14.62 -12.68
C ILE A 31 15.66 -14.15 -11.24
N GLY A 32 15.88 -15.08 -10.32
CA GLY A 32 16.14 -14.77 -8.91
C GLY A 32 16.86 -15.86 -8.15
N GLN A 33 16.85 -15.74 -6.82
CA GLN A 33 17.42 -16.72 -5.89
C GLN A 33 16.39 -17.11 -4.83
N THR A 34 16.29 -18.40 -4.53
CA THR A 34 15.51 -18.96 -3.42
C THR A 34 16.15 -18.57 -2.08
N MET A 35 15.45 -18.75 -0.95
CA MET A 35 16.07 -18.50 0.36
C MET A 35 17.22 -19.45 0.69
N SER A 36 17.25 -20.65 0.10
CA SER A 36 18.39 -21.58 0.19
C SER A 36 19.60 -21.14 -0.65
N GLY A 37 19.46 -20.07 -1.45
CA GLY A 37 20.51 -19.53 -2.33
C GLY A 37 20.58 -20.17 -3.72
N GLY A 38 19.64 -21.06 -4.04
CA GLY A 38 19.51 -21.63 -5.39
C GLY A 38 18.97 -20.62 -6.39
N ASN A 39 19.46 -20.62 -7.63
CA ASN A 39 18.91 -19.75 -8.67
C ASN A 39 17.54 -20.27 -9.14
N PHE A 40 16.61 -19.39 -9.46
CA PHE A 40 15.35 -19.76 -10.12
C PHE A 40 15.06 -18.89 -11.34
N THR A 41 14.26 -19.44 -12.26
CA THR A 41 13.68 -18.73 -13.39
C THR A 41 12.16 -18.93 -13.39
N LEU A 42 11.43 -17.86 -13.68
CA LEU A 42 10.00 -17.85 -13.88
C LEU A 42 9.68 -17.33 -15.27
N GLU A 43 8.87 -18.06 -16.01
CA GLU A 43 8.32 -17.62 -17.28
C GLU A 43 6.80 -17.49 -17.14
N LEU A 44 6.29 -16.30 -17.42
CA LEU A 44 4.85 -16.06 -17.50
C LEU A 44 4.38 -16.28 -18.93
N SER A 45 3.37 -17.12 -19.12
CA SER A 45 2.62 -17.16 -20.37
C SER A 45 1.25 -16.51 -20.17
N SER A 46 0.80 -15.76 -21.18
CA SER A 46 -0.37 -14.88 -21.04
C SER A 46 -1.64 -15.59 -20.66
N ALA A 47 -2.44 -14.86 -19.89
CA ALA A 47 -3.85 -15.14 -19.73
C ALA A 47 -4.56 -15.19 -21.10
N THR A 48 -5.18 -16.32 -21.41
CA THR A 48 -6.10 -16.41 -22.54
C THR A 48 -7.47 -15.92 -22.09
N LYS A 49 -8.04 -14.93 -22.80
CA LYS A 49 -9.40 -14.45 -22.51
C LYS A 49 -10.38 -15.62 -22.68
N PRO A 50 -11.08 -16.06 -21.61
CA PRO A 50 -12.01 -17.17 -21.71
C PRO A 50 -13.26 -16.65 -22.41
N SER A 51 -13.95 -17.55 -23.10
CA SER A 51 -15.19 -17.26 -23.81
C SER A 51 -16.41 -17.12 -22.87
N SER A 52 -16.23 -17.19 -21.54
CA SER A 52 -17.33 -17.22 -20.57
C SER A 52 -17.77 -15.84 -20.06
N PRO A 53 -19.08 -15.62 -19.84
CA PRO A 53 -19.63 -14.38 -19.30
C PRO A 53 -19.40 -14.15 -17.79
N ASP A 54 -18.77 -15.08 -17.09
CA ASP A 54 -18.63 -15.11 -15.61
C ASP A 54 -17.64 -14.06 -15.05
N GLY A 55 -17.12 -13.14 -15.87
CA GLY A 55 -16.26 -12.03 -15.42
C GLY A 55 -14.79 -12.38 -15.16
N ILE A 56 -14.38 -13.63 -15.35
CA ILE A 56 -12.96 -14.05 -15.29
C ILE A 56 -12.25 -13.62 -16.59
N TRP A 57 -11.10 -12.96 -16.49
CA TRP A 57 -10.29 -12.53 -17.64
C TRP A 57 -9.46 -13.67 -18.23
N GLY A 58 -9.25 -14.78 -17.51
CA GLY A 58 -8.61 -15.99 -18.04
C GLY A 58 -7.92 -16.89 -17.04
N LEU A 59 -7.12 -17.81 -17.57
CA LEU A 59 -6.14 -18.58 -16.83
C LEU A 59 -4.75 -18.09 -17.18
N ALA A 60 -3.98 -17.64 -16.19
CA ALA A 60 -2.56 -17.36 -16.35
C ALA A 60 -1.75 -18.61 -16.00
N THR A 61 -0.64 -18.82 -16.70
CA THR A 61 0.26 -19.94 -16.45
C THR A 61 1.66 -19.45 -16.13
N VAL A 62 2.18 -19.90 -14.99
CA VAL A 62 3.53 -19.62 -14.50
C VAL A 62 4.34 -20.90 -14.57
N THR A 63 5.41 -20.85 -15.35
CA THR A 63 6.40 -21.92 -15.43
C THR A 63 7.55 -21.59 -14.48
N TYR A 64 7.78 -22.44 -13.49
CA TYR A 64 8.83 -22.29 -12.48
C TYR A 64 9.95 -23.30 -12.71
N LYS A 65 11.19 -22.85 -12.62
CA LYS A 65 12.37 -23.70 -12.71
C LYS A 65 13.38 -23.32 -11.62
N ALA A 66 13.78 -24.29 -10.81
CA ALA A 66 14.74 -24.12 -9.71
C ALA A 66 16.06 -24.86 -9.95
N GLY A 67 17.17 -24.14 -9.99
CA GLY A 67 18.51 -24.72 -10.00
C GLY A 67 18.76 -25.70 -11.16
N LYS A 68 19.08 -26.95 -10.82
CA LYS A 68 19.41 -28.05 -11.76
C LYS A 68 18.21 -28.93 -12.12
N THR A 69 16.99 -28.62 -11.66
CA THR A 69 15.82 -29.42 -12.04
C THR A 69 15.63 -29.36 -13.55
N THR A 70 15.57 -30.55 -14.16
CA THR A 70 15.42 -30.70 -15.61
C THR A 70 13.98 -30.50 -16.06
N THR A 71 13.02 -30.70 -15.16
CA THR A 71 11.59 -30.55 -15.42
C THR A 71 11.08 -29.29 -14.73
N PRO A 72 10.60 -28.28 -15.49
CA PRO A 72 9.94 -27.13 -14.91
C PRO A 72 8.57 -27.52 -14.36
N GLU A 73 8.17 -26.87 -13.28
CA GLU A 73 6.83 -26.99 -12.70
C GLU A 73 5.91 -25.94 -13.32
N VAL A 74 4.67 -26.33 -13.61
CA VAL A 74 3.70 -25.47 -14.29
C VAL A 74 2.51 -25.25 -13.37
N TYR A 75 2.25 -23.97 -13.08
CA TYR A 75 1.17 -23.51 -12.22
C TYR A 75 0.16 -22.73 -13.05
N THR A 76 -1.12 -23.09 -12.97
CA THR A 76 -2.19 -22.39 -13.69
C THR A 76 -3.22 -21.84 -12.72
N PHE A 77 -3.63 -20.58 -12.90
CA PHE A 77 -4.55 -19.91 -11.99
C PHE A 77 -5.51 -18.96 -12.67
N PRO A 78 -6.73 -18.82 -12.11
CA PRO A 78 -7.71 -17.86 -12.62
C PRO A 78 -7.24 -16.43 -12.34
N VAL A 79 -7.40 -15.57 -13.34
CA VAL A 79 -7.12 -14.13 -13.25
C VAL A 79 -8.31 -13.30 -13.70
N GLN A 80 -8.55 -12.19 -13.02
CA GLN A 80 -9.61 -11.21 -13.28
C GLN A 80 -9.11 -9.99 -14.08
N ALA A 81 -7.80 -9.84 -14.24
CA ALA A 81 -7.18 -8.87 -15.14
C ALA A 81 -5.82 -9.41 -15.62
N PRO A 82 -5.17 -8.81 -16.63
CA PRO A 82 -3.80 -9.17 -16.98
C PRO A 82 -2.88 -9.10 -15.76
N PRO A 83 -2.27 -10.23 -15.33
CA PRO A 83 -1.45 -10.24 -14.13
C PRO A 83 -0.07 -9.63 -14.40
N VAL A 84 0.47 -8.94 -13.39
CA VAL A 84 1.87 -8.50 -13.34
C VAL A 84 2.60 -9.36 -12.33
N ILE A 85 3.68 -10.01 -12.76
CA ILE A 85 4.52 -10.83 -11.89
C ILE A 85 5.85 -10.14 -11.70
N LYS A 86 6.27 -9.97 -10.44
CA LYS A 86 7.55 -9.37 -10.12
C LYS A 86 8.16 -9.94 -8.86
N LYS A 87 9.48 -9.82 -8.78
CA LYS A 87 10.22 -9.99 -7.52
C LYS A 87 9.95 -8.79 -6.64
N ILE A 88 9.57 -9.06 -5.39
CA ILE A 88 9.47 -8.06 -4.34
C ILE A 88 10.62 -8.24 -3.37
N ALA A 89 10.65 -7.41 -2.32
CA ALA A 89 11.71 -7.50 -1.32
C ALA A 89 11.81 -8.93 -0.73
N PHE A 90 13.01 -9.30 -0.27
CA PHE A 90 13.29 -10.58 0.40
C PHE A 90 13.19 -11.83 -0.50
N GLY A 91 13.24 -11.65 -1.82
CA GLY A 91 13.19 -12.77 -2.76
C GLY A 91 11.81 -13.37 -2.95
N LEU A 92 10.78 -12.72 -2.39
CA LEU A 92 9.40 -13.11 -2.61
C LEU A 92 8.93 -12.67 -4.00
N LEU A 93 7.83 -13.29 -4.43
CA LEU A 93 7.17 -12.97 -5.68
C LEU A 93 5.79 -12.39 -5.37
N ALA A 94 5.42 -11.35 -6.10
CA ALA A 94 4.07 -10.83 -6.12
C ALA A 94 3.46 -11.05 -7.51
N ILE A 95 2.24 -11.57 -7.52
CA ILE A 95 1.36 -11.61 -8.68
C ILE A 95 0.25 -10.61 -8.40
N SER A 96 0.24 -9.49 -9.11
CA SER A 96 -0.76 -8.45 -8.92
C SER A 96 -1.67 -8.24 -10.11
N GLU A 97 -2.94 -7.96 -9.84
CA GLU A 97 -4.00 -7.81 -10.83
C GLU A 97 -4.79 -6.54 -10.51
N LYS A 98 -5.07 -5.72 -11.52
CA LYS A 98 -5.89 -4.51 -11.37
C LYS A 98 -7.14 -4.60 -12.23
N ASN A 99 -8.30 -4.71 -11.58
CA ASN A 99 -9.60 -4.75 -12.22
C ASN A 99 -10.31 -3.38 -12.12
N GLY A 100 -11.10 -2.99 -13.11
CA GLY A 100 -11.97 -1.78 -13.05
C GLY A 100 -11.30 -0.40 -13.19
N GLY A 101 -9.99 -0.30 -13.37
CA GLY A 101 -9.33 0.99 -13.59
C GLY A 101 -9.21 1.83 -12.31
N MET A 102 -9.77 3.05 -12.27
CA MET A 102 -9.70 3.91 -11.08
C MET A 102 -10.74 3.53 -10.01
N ASN A 103 -11.84 2.89 -10.41
CA ASN A 103 -12.89 2.39 -9.52
C ASN A 103 -13.00 0.89 -9.73
N GLY A 104 -12.46 0.10 -8.82
CA GLY A 104 -12.31 -1.34 -9.02
C GLY A 104 -11.54 -2.00 -7.89
N SER A 105 -10.79 -3.05 -8.20
CA SER A 105 -10.02 -3.79 -7.19
C SER A 105 -8.57 -4.00 -7.60
N TYR A 106 -7.71 -4.11 -6.60
CA TYR A 106 -6.31 -4.47 -6.73
C TYR A 106 -6.01 -5.71 -5.90
N ASN A 107 -5.67 -6.80 -6.57
CA ASN A 107 -5.41 -8.08 -5.95
C ASN A 107 -3.92 -8.37 -6.01
N VAL A 108 -3.35 -8.89 -4.92
CA VAL A 108 -1.95 -9.30 -4.84
C VAL A 108 -1.86 -10.65 -4.19
N THR A 109 -1.27 -11.62 -4.88
CA THR A 109 -0.90 -12.92 -4.34
C THR A 109 0.60 -12.97 -4.11
N PHE A 110 1.00 -13.36 -2.90
CA PHE A 110 2.40 -13.49 -2.51
C PHE A 110 2.84 -14.95 -2.51
N LEU A 111 3.93 -15.20 -3.22
CA LEU A 111 4.54 -16.51 -3.33
C LEU A 111 5.98 -16.50 -2.84
N TYR A 112 6.36 -17.62 -2.25
CA TYR A 112 7.70 -17.97 -1.85
C TYR A 112 8.27 -18.98 -2.87
N PRO A 113 9.41 -18.68 -3.54
CA PRO A 113 10.10 -19.65 -4.38
C PRO A 113 11.02 -20.54 -3.54
N GLY A 114 10.71 -21.83 -3.49
CA GLY A 114 11.52 -22.87 -2.84
C GLY A 114 12.02 -23.92 -3.83
N ASP A 115 12.96 -24.76 -3.40
CA ASP A 115 13.57 -25.77 -4.25
C ASP A 115 12.55 -26.82 -4.75
N GLU A 116 11.45 -27.02 -4.02
CA GLU A 116 10.33 -27.91 -4.34
C GLU A 116 9.13 -27.20 -4.99
N GLY A 117 9.32 -25.95 -5.44
CA GLY A 117 8.27 -25.21 -6.14
C GLY A 117 7.86 -23.88 -5.51
N LEU A 118 6.74 -23.36 -5.99
CA LEU A 118 6.13 -22.15 -5.47
C LEU A 118 5.22 -22.48 -4.29
N THR A 119 5.30 -21.68 -3.23
CA THR A 119 4.45 -21.81 -2.05
C THR A 119 3.71 -20.50 -1.79
N THR A 120 2.42 -20.58 -1.53
CA THR A 120 1.58 -19.42 -1.22
C THR A 120 1.79 -18.97 0.22
N ILE A 121 2.08 -17.68 0.37
CA ILE A 121 2.16 -16.99 1.65
C ILE A 121 0.77 -16.43 2.03
N GLY A 122 0.08 -15.87 1.05
CA GLY A 122 -1.26 -15.32 1.21
C GLY A 122 -1.64 -14.41 0.05
N GLY A 123 -2.89 -13.96 0.03
CA GLY A 123 -3.37 -12.97 -0.92
C GLY A 123 -4.09 -11.84 -0.22
N VAL A 124 -4.12 -10.67 -0.86
CA VAL A 124 -4.88 -9.51 -0.43
C VAL A 124 -5.62 -8.90 -1.61
N GLU A 125 -6.84 -8.46 -1.35
CA GLU A 125 -7.70 -7.75 -2.29
C GLU A 125 -8.00 -6.37 -1.69
N SER A 126 -7.90 -5.34 -2.51
CA SER A 126 -8.15 -3.97 -2.09
C SER A 126 -9.11 -3.27 -3.01
N ASP A 127 -10.08 -2.57 -2.44
CA ASP A 127 -11.00 -1.74 -3.19
C ASP A 127 -10.36 -0.39 -3.53
N LEU A 128 -10.60 0.05 -4.76
CA LEU A 128 -10.17 1.33 -5.32
C LEU A 128 -11.38 2.25 -5.51
N ASP A 129 -11.30 3.44 -4.92
CA ASP A 129 -12.20 4.57 -5.19
C ASP A 129 -11.39 5.75 -5.71
N ASN A 130 -11.63 6.13 -6.97
CA ASN A 130 -10.91 7.17 -7.69
C ASN A 130 -9.38 7.03 -7.58
N GLY A 131 -8.89 5.80 -7.69
CA GLY A 131 -7.47 5.45 -7.62
C GLY A 131 -6.88 5.37 -6.20
N LYS A 132 -7.71 5.54 -5.16
CA LYS A 132 -7.31 5.43 -3.76
C LYS A 132 -7.72 4.10 -3.18
N TYR A 133 -6.86 3.51 -2.35
CA TYR A 133 -7.13 2.27 -1.64
C TYR A 133 -7.95 2.58 -0.40
N ILE A 134 -9.14 2.00 -0.30
CA ILE A 134 -10.11 2.31 0.77
C ILE A 134 -10.26 1.17 1.78
N GLU A 135 -10.07 -0.07 1.35
CA GLU A 135 -10.19 -1.26 2.18
C GLU A 135 -9.22 -2.33 1.67
N ILE A 136 -8.70 -3.17 2.57
CA ILE A 136 -7.87 -4.33 2.22
C ILE A 136 -8.36 -5.56 2.98
N ASN A 137 -8.72 -6.59 2.24
CA ASN A 137 -9.18 -7.88 2.73
C ASN A 137 -8.19 -8.98 2.38
N ARG A 138 -7.93 -9.88 3.35
CA ARG A 138 -7.03 -11.02 3.13
C ARG A 138 -7.83 -12.18 2.53
N PHE A 139 -7.23 -12.87 1.58
CA PHE A 139 -7.72 -14.15 1.06
C PHE A 139 -6.62 -15.21 1.05
N SER A 140 -7.02 -16.47 0.91
CA SER A 140 -6.10 -17.60 0.74
C SER A 140 -6.24 -18.14 -0.68
N PRO A 141 -5.24 -17.97 -1.55
CA PRO A 141 -5.20 -18.67 -2.83
C PRO A 141 -5.29 -20.18 -2.60
N LYS A 142 -6.05 -20.88 -3.46
CA LYS A 142 -6.33 -22.33 -3.31
C LYS A 142 -5.54 -23.22 -4.26
N TRP A 143 -4.78 -22.65 -5.18
CA TRP A 143 -4.25 -23.33 -6.37
C TRP A 143 -2.72 -23.57 -6.32
N ILE A 144 -2.07 -23.25 -5.21
CA ILE A 144 -0.65 -23.50 -4.94
C ILE A 144 -0.50 -24.09 -3.52
N ASN A 145 0.59 -24.83 -3.27
CA ASN A 145 0.99 -25.30 -1.94
C ASN A 145 0.88 -24.19 -0.90
N LYS A 146 0.26 -24.48 0.23
CA LYS A 146 0.13 -23.51 1.32
C LYS A 146 1.32 -23.64 2.25
N SER A 147 1.91 -22.51 2.64
CA SER A 147 2.94 -22.47 3.67
C SER A 147 2.45 -23.11 4.97
N SER A 148 3.30 -23.95 5.56
CA SER A 148 3.12 -24.45 6.93
C SER A 148 3.35 -23.33 7.95
N GLU A 149 2.92 -23.56 9.18
CA GLU A 149 3.13 -22.59 10.28
C GLU A 149 4.62 -22.35 10.55
N THR A 150 5.44 -23.39 10.48
CA THR A 150 6.90 -23.30 10.68
C THR A 150 7.56 -22.49 9.56
N GLU A 151 7.24 -22.78 8.30
CA GLU A 151 7.79 -22.03 7.16
C GLU A 151 7.39 -20.55 7.21
N MET A 152 6.14 -20.27 7.61
CA MET A 152 5.66 -18.89 7.78
C MET A 152 6.44 -18.17 8.88
N ALA A 153 6.69 -18.83 10.02
CA ALA A 153 7.47 -18.25 11.11
C ALA A 153 8.92 -17.95 10.69
N ASP A 154 9.56 -18.89 9.99
CA ASP A 154 10.93 -18.71 9.47
C ASP A 154 11.00 -17.59 8.43
N LEU A 155 10.01 -17.51 7.54
CA LEU A 155 9.89 -16.44 6.57
C LEU A 155 9.75 -15.07 7.26
N ILE A 156 8.84 -14.96 8.23
CA ILE A 156 8.64 -13.72 9.01
C ILE A 156 9.96 -13.27 9.66
N GLN A 157 10.68 -14.20 10.30
CA GLN A 157 11.97 -13.89 10.91
C GLN A 157 13.02 -13.46 9.88
N SER A 158 13.10 -14.15 8.74
CA SER A 158 14.02 -13.84 7.66
C SER A 158 13.78 -12.44 7.08
N VAL A 159 12.52 -12.13 6.75
CA VAL A 159 12.11 -10.80 6.28
C VAL A 159 12.41 -9.73 7.32
N SER A 160 12.08 -10.00 8.58
CA SER A 160 12.28 -9.04 9.67
C SER A 160 13.76 -8.68 9.89
N LYS A 161 14.66 -9.67 9.84
CA LYS A 161 16.11 -9.43 9.96
C LYS A 161 16.67 -8.53 8.85
N ASN A 162 16.05 -8.55 7.67
CA ASN A 162 16.48 -7.80 6.50
C ASN A 162 15.66 -6.51 6.26
N ARG A 163 14.84 -6.07 7.22
CA ARG A 163 13.86 -4.96 7.11
C ARG A 163 14.34 -3.66 6.44
N SER A 164 15.64 -3.36 6.44
CA SER A 164 16.19 -2.17 5.77
C SER A 164 15.85 -2.11 4.28
N GLY A 165 15.61 -3.26 3.64
CA GLY A 165 15.15 -3.35 2.25
C GLY A 165 13.77 -2.72 1.97
N PHE A 166 12.99 -2.38 2.99
CA PHE A 166 11.73 -1.65 2.84
C PHE A 166 11.89 -0.12 2.81
N ILE A 167 12.99 0.45 3.35
CA ILE A 167 13.16 1.90 3.62
C ILE A 167 14.34 2.53 2.82
N GLY A 168 15.20 1.72 2.19
CA GLY A 168 16.42 2.21 1.50
C GLY A 168 16.20 3.13 0.28
N SER A 169 17.28 3.81 -0.16
CA SER A 169 17.31 4.74 -1.30
C SER A 169 16.96 4.11 -2.66
N ASP A 170 17.23 2.81 -2.80
CA ASP A 170 16.85 1.99 -3.96
C ASP A 170 15.48 1.34 -3.75
N GLY A 171 14.62 2.03 -2.98
CA GLY A 171 13.38 1.57 -2.41
C GLY A 171 12.65 0.60 -3.32
N ASN A 172 12.64 -0.68 -2.93
CA ASN A 172 11.67 -1.65 -3.42
C ASN A 172 10.28 -1.25 -2.86
N GLN A 173 9.86 -0.01 -3.04
CA GLN A 173 8.62 0.55 -2.57
C GLN A 173 7.55 0.38 -3.65
N ALA A 174 7.47 -0.82 -4.21
CA ALA A 174 6.31 -1.19 -4.99
C ALA A 174 5.12 -1.27 -4.04
N LEU A 175 3.96 -0.81 -4.50
CA LEU A 175 2.66 -1.02 -3.85
C LEU A 175 2.49 -2.45 -3.29
N ASP A 176 2.93 -3.46 -4.03
CA ASP A 176 2.90 -4.86 -3.62
C ASP A 176 3.71 -5.14 -2.34
N ASN A 177 4.81 -4.44 -2.12
CA ASN A 177 5.61 -4.59 -0.90
C ASN A 177 4.88 -4.02 0.31
N ALA A 178 4.07 -2.98 0.14
CA ALA A 178 3.24 -2.46 1.23
C ALA A 178 2.07 -3.41 1.55
N MET A 179 1.53 -4.04 0.51
CA MET A 179 0.44 -5.02 0.63
C MET A 179 0.82 -6.28 1.42
N ILE A 180 2.11 -6.62 1.51
CA ILE A 180 2.58 -7.81 2.25
C ILE A 180 2.20 -7.77 3.74
N PHE A 181 2.14 -6.58 4.34
CA PHE A 181 1.78 -6.44 5.76
C PHE A 181 0.35 -6.91 6.02
N PHE A 182 -0.54 -6.82 5.04
CA PHE A 182 -1.91 -7.31 5.15
C PHE A 182 -2.02 -8.82 4.89
N ALA A 183 -1.13 -9.37 4.05
CA ALA A 183 -1.01 -10.81 3.82
C ALA A 183 -0.41 -11.53 5.04
N ILE A 184 0.55 -10.89 5.71
CA ILE A 184 1.28 -11.39 6.88
C ILE A 184 1.20 -10.37 8.03
N PRO A 185 0.07 -10.28 8.76
CA PRO A 185 -0.13 -9.26 9.79
C PRO A 185 0.93 -9.24 10.89
N ASP A 186 1.48 -10.40 11.25
CA ASP A 186 2.48 -10.53 12.31
C ASP A 186 3.84 -9.92 11.94
N LEU A 187 4.10 -9.71 10.64
CA LEU A 187 5.37 -9.21 10.14
C LEU A 187 5.70 -7.82 10.69
N MET A 188 4.72 -6.91 10.74
CA MET A 188 4.92 -5.56 11.25
C MET A 188 5.34 -5.58 12.73
N ASN A 189 4.72 -6.46 13.53
CA ASN A 189 5.06 -6.60 14.94
C ASN A 189 6.46 -7.16 15.13
N GLU A 190 6.85 -8.15 14.33
CA GLU A 190 8.18 -8.74 14.41
C GLU A 190 9.28 -7.74 14.03
N ILE A 191 9.05 -6.96 12.97
CA ILE A 191 9.97 -5.89 12.57
C ILE A 191 10.13 -4.84 13.68
N ARG A 192 9.02 -4.44 14.31
CA ARG A 192 9.02 -3.45 15.39
C ARG A 192 9.78 -3.88 16.64
N LYS A 193 9.93 -5.19 16.90
CA LYS A 193 10.81 -5.68 17.97
C LYS A 193 12.27 -5.36 17.71
N GLN A 194 12.67 -5.27 16.44
CA GLN A 194 14.05 -5.00 16.03
C GLN A 194 14.31 -3.52 15.71
N ASP A 195 13.27 -2.80 15.31
CA ASP A 195 13.30 -1.37 15.04
C ASP A 195 11.94 -0.74 15.39
N SER A 196 11.88 -0.15 16.58
CA SER A 196 10.66 0.43 17.14
C SER A 196 10.11 1.60 16.31
N LEU A 197 10.94 2.25 15.49
CA LEU A 197 10.56 3.39 14.66
C LEU A 197 10.25 3.00 13.20
N PHE A 198 10.48 1.74 12.82
CA PHE A 198 10.29 1.24 11.45
C PHE A 198 8.96 1.67 10.84
N SER A 199 7.85 1.48 11.56
CA SER A 199 6.52 1.78 11.04
C SER A 199 6.31 3.26 10.75
N HIS A 200 6.91 4.13 11.56
CA HIS A 200 6.87 5.57 11.34
C HIS A 200 7.68 5.93 10.09
N SER A 201 8.94 5.51 10.02
CA SER A 201 9.82 5.77 8.88
C SER A 201 9.25 5.22 7.58
N TYR A 202 8.80 3.96 7.59
CA TYR A 202 8.24 3.29 6.42
C TYR A 202 6.96 3.97 5.93
N THR A 203 5.98 4.22 6.81
CA THR A 203 4.71 4.83 6.37
C THR A 203 4.85 6.32 6.03
N SER A 204 5.85 7.01 6.58
CA SER A 204 6.21 8.38 6.15
C SER A 204 6.72 8.36 4.72
N GLN A 205 7.72 7.50 4.45
CA GLN A 205 8.33 7.37 3.13
C GLN A 205 7.34 6.87 2.07
N LEU A 206 6.60 5.79 2.38
CA LEU A 206 5.57 5.23 1.50
C LEU A 206 4.53 6.26 1.09
N SER A 207 4.17 7.16 2.00
CA SER A 207 3.20 8.20 1.70
C SER A 207 3.75 9.32 0.83
N ASN A 208 5.05 9.61 0.93
CA ASN A 208 5.70 10.65 0.15
C ASN A 208 6.09 10.16 -1.25
N GLU A 209 6.43 8.87 -1.37
CA GLU A 209 7.06 8.32 -2.57
C GLU A 209 6.14 7.38 -3.38
N VAL A 210 5.12 6.76 -2.77
CA VAL A 210 4.29 5.73 -3.42
C VAL A 210 2.81 6.07 -3.44
N ASN A 211 2.13 5.97 -2.29
CA ASN A 211 0.69 6.17 -2.19
C ASN A 211 0.26 6.42 -0.74
N SER A 212 -0.30 7.60 -0.49
CA SER A 212 -0.74 8.02 0.84
C SER A 212 -1.93 7.24 1.38
N SER A 213 -2.81 6.73 0.53
CA SER A 213 -3.98 5.94 0.98
C SER A 213 -3.57 4.57 1.54
N ILE A 214 -2.57 3.91 0.95
CA ILE A 214 -2.02 2.65 1.50
C ILE A 214 -1.25 2.90 2.79
N ALA A 215 -0.45 3.96 2.83
CA ALA A 215 0.23 4.35 4.07
C ALA A 215 -0.79 4.54 5.20
N ASN A 216 -1.91 5.21 4.94
CA ASN A 216 -3.00 5.36 5.89
C ASN A 216 -3.59 4.01 6.32
N LEU A 217 -3.86 3.08 5.39
CA LEU A 217 -4.39 1.76 5.74
C LEU A 217 -3.41 0.97 6.64
N ILE A 218 -2.10 1.02 6.36
CA ILE A 218 -1.08 0.38 7.20
C ILE A 218 -1.08 1.01 8.58
N ARG A 219 -1.07 2.35 8.67
CA ARG A 219 -1.12 3.06 9.95
C ARG A 219 -2.35 2.64 10.73
N ARG A 220 -3.55 2.68 10.16
CA ARG A 220 -4.79 2.30 10.83
C ARG A 220 -4.77 0.86 11.33
N LYS A 221 -4.31 -0.08 10.50
CA LYS A 221 -4.32 -1.51 10.83
C LYS A 221 -3.31 -1.86 11.92
N PHE A 222 -2.10 -1.31 11.84
CA PHE A 222 -0.95 -1.77 12.63
C PHE A 222 -0.45 -0.78 13.69
N LEU A 223 -0.81 0.50 13.60
CA LEU A 223 -0.37 1.58 14.50
C LEU A 223 -1.54 2.25 15.23
N GLY A 224 -2.63 2.52 14.51
CA GLY A 224 -3.75 3.35 14.92
C GLY A 224 -4.52 2.78 16.11
N LYS A 225 -4.55 1.45 16.28
CA LYS A 225 -5.29 0.82 17.40
C LYS A 225 -4.74 1.18 18.79
N SER A 226 -3.46 1.55 18.90
CA SER A 226 -2.86 1.91 20.20
C SER A 226 -2.79 3.41 20.47
N VAL A 227 -2.99 4.26 19.45
CA VAL A 227 -2.59 5.67 19.54
C VAL A 227 -3.58 6.66 18.94
N SER A 228 -4.34 6.36 17.88
CA SER A 228 -5.21 7.37 17.26
C SER A 228 -6.61 7.44 17.89
N LEU A 229 -7.19 8.65 17.88
CA LEU A 229 -8.60 8.92 18.20
C LEU A 229 -9.49 9.05 16.95
N CYS A 230 -8.97 8.87 15.74
CA CYS A 230 -9.76 8.93 14.52
C CYS A 230 -10.67 7.72 14.33
N GLY A 231 -11.79 7.93 13.64
CA GLY A 231 -12.76 6.89 13.31
C GLY A 231 -12.26 5.94 12.21
N ASP A 232 -12.96 4.82 12.03
CA ASP A 232 -12.61 3.82 11.02
C ASP A 232 -12.95 4.27 9.57
N ASP A 233 -13.63 5.39 9.40
CA ASP A 233 -13.95 6.02 8.12
C ASP A 233 -13.13 7.30 7.88
N GLN A 234 -12.16 7.60 8.76
CA GLN A 234 -11.39 8.83 8.75
C GLN A 234 -9.89 8.57 8.48
N PHE A 235 -9.20 9.62 8.03
CA PHE A 235 -7.76 9.68 7.80
C PHE A 235 -7.06 10.36 8.97
N ASP A 236 -5.96 9.77 9.45
CA ASP A 236 -5.09 10.37 10.45
C ASP A 236 -4.25 11.48 9.80
N VAL A 237 -4.65 12.74 9.99
CA VAL A 237 -3.88 13.91 9.54
C VAL A 237 -2.77 14.24 10.53
N PHE A 238 -2.98 13.96 11.81
CA PHE A 238 -1.99 14.16 12.84
C PHE A 238 -2.35 13.30 14.04
N VAL A 239 -1.35 12.69 14.65
CA VAL A 239 -1.50 12.01 15.93
C VAL A 239 -0.33 12.43 16.81
N CYS A 240 -0.62 12.72 18.07
CA CYS A 240 0.35 13.23 19.04
C CYS A 240 -0.01 12.77 20.44
N LYS A 241 0.91 12.07 21.10
CA LYS A 241 0.75 11.76 22.53
C LYS A 241 1.40 12.83 23.40
N LEU A 242 0.63 13.27 24.38
CA LEU A 242 0.95 14.24 25.41
C LEU A 242 0.86 13.54 26.77
N ASP A 243 1.94 12.84 27.16
CA ASP A 243 1.98 12.01 28.38
C ASP A 243 0.81 11.00 28.44
N LYS A 244 -0.25 11.26 29.23
CA LYS A 244 -1.43 10.39 29.36
C LYS A 244 -2.54 10.68 28.35
N ARG A 245 -2.40 11.74 27.54
CA ARG A 245 -3.39 12.17 26.57
C ARG A 245 -2.90 11.91 25.16
N VAL A 246 -3.86 11.76 24.26
CA VAL A 246 -3.67 11.71 22.83
C VAL A 246 -4.44 12.86 22.22
N ILE A 247 -3.83 13.46 21.21
CA ILE A 247 -4.48 14.37 20.29
C ILE A 247 -4.42 13.75 18.90
N SER A 248 -5.54 13.81 18.18
CA SER A 248 -5.61 13.46 16.78
C SER A 248 -6.27 14.58 15.99
N VAL A 249 -5.77 14.85 14.79
CA VAL A 249 -6.51 15.59 13.76
C VAL A 249 -6.91 14.58 12.70
N CYS A 250 -8.21 14.47 12.47
CA CYS A 250 -8.80 13.49 11.58
C CYS A 250 -9.39 14.20 10.36
N SER A 251 -9.13 13.70 9.16
CA SER A 251 -9.83 14.14 7.96
C SER A 251 -10.90 13.12 7.58
N GLY A 252 -12.10 13.59 7.27
CA GLY A 252 -13.18 12.73 6.85
C GLY A 252 -14.15 13.45 5.93
N ASN A 253 -15.26 12.78 5.64
CA ASN A 253 -16.39 13.35 4.92
C ASN A 253 -17.62 13.33 5.83
N MET A 254 -18.25 14.48 6.04
CA MET A 254 -19.51 14.58 6.77
C MET A 254 -20.54 15.24 5.85
N ASN A 255 -21.58 14.49 5.48
CA ASN A 255 -22.67 14.94 4.59
C ASN A 255 -22.19 15.50 3.24
N GLY A 256 -21.13 14.93 2.66
CA GLY A 256 -20.57 15.35 1.37
C GLY A 256 -19.53 16.47 1.46
N ALA A 257 -19.33 17.07 2.64
CA ALA A 257 -18.31 18.08 2.88
C ALA A 257 -17.05 17.48 3.50
N ALA A 258 -15.88 17.92 3.01
CA ALA A 258 -14.61 17.59 3.64
C ALA A 258 -14.51 18.28 5.01
N VAL A 259 -14.16 17.51 6.04
CA VAL A 259 -14.05 18.00 7.41
C VAL A 259 -12.68 17.64 8.00
N LEU A 260 -12.19 18.54 8.85
CA LEU A 260 -11.12 18.24 9.80
C LEU A 260 -11.70 18.23 11.21
N GLU A 261 -11.35 17.21 11.98
CA GLU A 261 -11.77 17.05 13.36
C GLU A 261 -10.56 17.00 14.28
N TYR A 262 -10.46 17.95 15.19
CA TYR A 262 -9.55 17.87 16.32
C TYR A 262 -10.19 17.05 17.42
N ARG A 263 -9.50 16.00 17.86
CA ARG A 263 -9.91 15.14 18.97
C ARG A 263 -8.83 15.13 20.04
N ALA A 264 -9.23 15.24 21.30
CA ALA A 264 -8.34 15.02 22.44
C ALA A 264 -8.98 14.03 23.40
N GLY A 265 -8.17 13.17 24.01
CA GLY A 265 -8.69 12.08 24.83
C GLY A 265 -7.61 11.17 25.41
N SER A 266 -8.02 10.04 25.96
CA SER A 266 -7.14 9.05 26.58
C SER A 266 -7.69 7.63 26.33
N ASN A 267 -6.82 6.65 26.04
CA ASN A 267 -7.21 5.25 25.80
C ASN A 267 -8.42 5.07 24.85
N ARG A 268 -8.41 5.79 23.72
CA ARG A 268 -9.52 5.86 22.72
C ARG A 268 -10.83 6.49 23.20
N LYS A 269 -10.92 6.93 24.46
CA LYS A 269 -12.05 7.76 24.92
C LYS A 269 -11.84 9.19 24.48
N ILE A 270 -12.72 9.68 23.61
CA ILE A 270 -12.73 11.08 23.16
C ILE A 270 -13.32 11.93 24.28
N GLU A 271 -12.56 12.92 24.74
CA GLU A 271 -12.96 13.88 25.78
C GLU A 271 -13.33 15.25 25.18
N LEU A 272 -12.75 15.57 24.03
CA LEU A 272 -13.01 16.79 23.26
C LEU A 272 -13.00 16.46 21.77
N SER A 273 -14.00 16.94 21.04
CA SER A 273 -14.07 16.83 19.58
C SER A 273 -14.52 18.17 19.01
N LEU A 274 -13.73 18.73 18.08
CA LEU A 274 -13.99 20.00 17.42
C LEU A 274 -13.88 19.81 15.93
N SER A 275 -14.99 20.02 15.21
CA SER A 275 -15.04 19.83 13.76
C SER A 275 -14.98 21.18 13.04
N LYS A 276 -14.26 21.21 11.93
CA LYS A 276 -14.09 22.36 11.04
C LYS A 276 -14.31 21.90 9.62
N GLN A 277 -15.25 22.54 8.91
CA GLN A 277 -15.38 22.32 7.47
C GLN A 277 -14.16 22.90 6.76
N ILE A 278 -13.65 22.15 5.78
CA ILE A 278 -12.55 22.58 4.94
C ILE A 278 -12.99 22.63 3.48
N ASP A 279 -12.47 23.61 2.75
CA ASP A 279 -12.71 23.70 1.32
C ASP A 279 -12.01 22.56 0.57
N SER A 280 -12.57 22.19 -0.57
CA SER A 280 -12.01 21.23 -1.53
C SER A 280 -10.59 21.58 -2.03
N ASN A 281 -10.17 22.84 -1.89
CA ASN A 281 -8.84 23.36 -2.23
C ASN A 281 -7.92 23.55 -1.02
N TYR A 282 -8.26 22.96 0.13
CA TYR A 282 -7.48 23.09 1.35
C TYR A 282 -6.04 22.57 1.14
N VAL A 283 -5.07 23.50 1.19
CA VAL A 283 -3.67 23.22 0.87
C VAL A 283 -3.01 22.41 1.99
N ALA A 284 -2.55 21.23 1.62
CA ALA A 284 -1.98 20.19 2.47
C ALA A 284 -0.56 20.47 3.02
N ASN A 285 -0.17 21.72 3.22
CA ASN A 285 1.19 22.08 3.61
C ASN A 285 1.24 23.15 4.71
N LYS A 286 0.25 23.14 5.61
CA LYS A 286 0.23 24.07 6.74
C LYS A 286 1.16 23.55 7.84
N GLU A 287 1.93 24.44 8.44
CA GLU A 287 2.73 24.13 9.64
C GLU A 287 1.85 23.97 10.89
N ALA A 288 0.66 24.57 10.87
CA ALA A 288 -0.31 24.49 11.95
C ALA A 288 -1.76 24.62 11.49
N GLU A 289 -2.70 24.12 12.30
CA GLU A 289 -4.14 24.33 12.12
C GLU A 289 -4.80 24.71 13.45
N SER A 290 -5.88 25.49 13.40
CA SER A 290 -6.55 26.02 14.58
C SER A 290 -8.02 25.62 14.65
N PHE A 291 -8.45 25.26 15.86
CA PHE A 291 -9.82 24.89 16.22
C PHE A 291 -10.30 25.76 17.38
N GLU A 292 -11.56 26.17 17.38
CA GLU A 292 -12.10 27.09 18.37
C GLU A 292 -13.27 26.47 19.15
N ASN A 293 -13.35 26.76 20.45
CA ASN A 293 -14.46 26.34 21.30
C ASN A 293 -14.65 27.30 22.48
N GLY A 294 -15.80 27.98 22.58
CA GLY A 294 -16.20 28.71 23.78
C GLY A 294 -15.17 29.73 24.32
N GLY A 295 -14.44 30.40 23.42
CA GLY A 295 -13.38 31.38 23.77
C GLY A 295 -11.98 30.79 23.95
N TYR A 296 -11.81 29.49 23.72
CA TYR A 296 -10.51 28.82 23.58
C TYR A 296 -10.15 28.64 22.11
N LYS A 297 -8.85 28.75 21.80
CA LYS A 297 -8.26 28.43 20.50
C LYS A 297 -7.20 27.35 20.70
N TYR A 298 -7.33 26.25 19.97
CA TYR A 298 -6.44 25.10 19.98
C TYR A 298 -5.64 25.11 18.69
N THR A 299 -4.37 25.48 18.76
CA THR A 299 -3.46 25.50 17.61
C THR A 299 -2.60 24.24 17.64
N VAL A 300 -2.80 23.36 16.66
CA VAL A 300 -2.01 22.15 16.45
C VAL A 300 -0.86 22.49 15.51
N LYS A 301 0.38 22.28 15.96
CA LYS A 301 1.59 22.41 15.13
C LYS A 301 2.00 21.03 14.64
N PHE A 302 2.03 20.84 13.33
CA PHE A 302 2.23 19.52 12.71
C PHE A 302 3.69 19.10 12.56
N GLY A 303 4.64 20.04 12.62
CA GLY A 303 6.07 19.73 12.43
C GLY A 303 6.46 19.45 10.98
N ASN A 304 5.69 19.97 10.01
CA ASN A 304 6.00 19.83 8.59
C ASN A 304 7.35 20.50 8.28
N GLY A 305 8.25 19.81 7.57
CA GLY A 305 9.57 20.34 7.17
C GLY A 305 10.78 19.86 7.99
N GLY A 306 10.61 18.86 8.87
CA GLY A 306 11.72 18.21 9.58
C GLY A 306 12.05 18.80 10.96
N ASP A 307 11.44 19.93 11.34
CA ASP A 307 11.51 20.44 12.71
C ASP A 307 10.38 19.87 13.57
N THR A 308 10.63 18.71 14.17
CA THR A 308 9.69 18.10 15.12
C THR A 308 9.76 18.73 16.51
N SER A 309 10.73 19.60 16.79
CA SER A 309 11.00 20.14 18.13
C SER A 309 9.90 21.09 18.64
N SER A 310 9.08 21.59 17.72
CA SER A 310 7.94 22.49 17.96
C SER A 310 6.58 21.82 17.75
N THR A 311 6.56 20.52 17.42
CA THR A 311 5.33 19.75 17.17
C THR A 311 4.55 19.54 18.47
N GLY A 312 3.26 19.85 18.45
CA GLY A 312 2.49 19.90 19.69
C GLY A 312 1.20 20.69 19.55
N VAL A 313 0.64 21.06 20.70
CA VAL A 313 -0.59 21.84 20.77
C VAL A 313 -0.42 23.01 21.73
N ILE A 314 -0.83 24.18 21.24
CA ILE A 314 -0.93 25.42 22.02
C ILE A 314 -2.41 25.71 22.22
N VAL A 315 -2.81 25.94 23.46
CA VAL A 315 -4.17 26.34 23.82
C VAL A 315 -4.13 27.78 24.33
N GLU A 316 -4.94 28.63 23.72
CA GLU A 316 -5.08 30.03 24.07
C GLU A 316 -6.49 30.30 24.59
N ARG A 317 -6.63 31.22 25.55
CA ARG A 317 -7.92 31.73 26.03
C ARG A 317 -7.87 33.24 25.99
N LYS A 318 -8.76 33.88 25.22
CA LYS A 318 -8.80 35.35 25.04
C LYS A 318 -7.41 35.96 24.68
N GLY A 319 -6.63 35.26 23.85
CA GLY A 319 -5.30 35.70 23.40
C GLY A 319 -4.14 35.41 24.37
N THR A 320 -4.38 34.77 25.51
CA THR A 320 -3.32 34.33 26.42
C THR A 320 -3.09 32.82 26.30
N ILE A 321 -1.84 32.39 26.15
CA ILE A 321 -1.47 30.97 26.14
C ILE A 321 -1.72 30.39 27.54
N VAL A 322 -2.62 29.40 27.61
CA VAL A 322 -2.97 28.69 28.86
C VAL A 322 -2.37 27.28 28.91
N SER A 323 -1.97 26.72 27.76
CA SER A 323 -1.25 25.45 27.71
C SER A 323 -0.36 25.40 26.47
N SER A 324 0.83 24.85 26.60
CA SER A 324 1.73 24.54 25.49
C SER A 324 2.35 23.18 25.76
N GLN A 325 1.98 22.18 24.97
CA GLN A 325 2.42 20.82 25.16
C GLN A 325 3.07 20.30 23.89
N LYS A 326 4.21 19.64 24.03
CA LYS A 326 4.96 19.05 22.91
C LYS A 326 4.64 17.58 22.78
N CYS A 327 4.64 17.10 21.54
CA CYS A 327 4.46 15.68 21.26
C CYS A 327 5.66 14.88 21.75
N GLN A 328 5.40 13.66 22.22
CA GLN A 328 6.46 12.67 22.35
C GLN A 328 7.01 12.35 20.95
N PRO A 329 8.34 12.45 20.72
CA PRO A 329 8.94 12.33 19.38
C PRO A 329 8.61 11.02 18.66
N GLU A 330 8.40 9.95 19.44
CA GLU A 330 8.09 8.61 18.95
C GLU A 330 6.70 8.49 18.30
N MET A 331 5.82 9.48 18.47
CA MET A 331 4.42 9.43 18.04
C MET A 331 3.94 10.74 17.41
N ILE A 332 4.73 11.26 16.47
CA ILE A 332 4.31 12.29 15.53
C ILE A 332 4.01 11.57 14.22
N GLU A 333 2.74 11.42 13.85
CA GLU A 333 2.42 10.90 12.51
C GLU A 333 2.50 12.03 11.49
N PRO A 334 3.22 11.85 10.36
CA PRO A 334 3.33 12.91 9.37
C PRO A 334 2.00 13.14 8.66
N TYR A 335 1.77 14.42 8.42
CA TYR A 335 0.56 15.01 7.86
C TYR A 335 0.20 14.48 6.48
N LEU A 336 -0.94 13.79 6.37
CA LEU A 336 -1.47 13.28 5.11
C LEU A 336 -2.89 13.80 4.87
N ILE A 337 -3.02 14.83 4.03
CA ILE A 337 -4.25 14.99 3.25
C ILE A 337 -3.96 14.42 1.87
N PRO A 338 -4.79 13.50 1.35
CA PRO A 338 -4.59 12.96 0.02
C PRO A 338 -4.56 14.10 -1.00
N ARG A 339 -3.43 14.26 -1.69
CA ARG A 339 -3.37 15.08 -2.91
C ARG A 339 -4.33 14.45 -3.93
N LYS A 340 -5.07 15.29 -4.65
CA LYS A 340 -5.98 14.86 -5.72
C LYS A 340 -5.27 13.96 -6.72
#